data_AF-A0A1E7K569-F1
#
_entry.id   AF-A0A1E7K569-F1
#
_cell.length_a   1.000
_cell.length_b   1.000
_cell.length_c   1.000
_cell.angle_alpha   90.00
_cell.angle_beta   90.00
_cell.angle_gamma   90.00
#
_symmetry.space_group_name_H-M   'P 1'
#
loop_
_entity.id
_entity.type
_entity.pdbx_description
1 polymer ?
#
loop_
_entity_poly.entity_id
_entity_poly.type
_entity_poly.pdbx_seq_one_letter_code
_entity_poly.pdbx_strand_id
1 'polypeptide(L)'
;MTDPFETSDGEVVRSAACRPGHEITQALQGLISGTGMWRSDALVGIERAGRYLAGGNGTDDVEAPPPAGDGSWTRFIGRIAAVALRAAAPSTRPERRDVLLNLLEVWARSPFPDPAYRFRTGQVTGAAGWGVRGAGGAVLATYWPQHGTGPFLEARHEGAEPPVAGTIGAPLDVPQGWGTRAQLYRLIELVRQRGPVPWDRGAVEQLAQATGMSSGAAALVLAGNPGAGSHSVPFLDSGERRVLGLTSAEAEDARRELDSLDALDRLQLLSAAPPEEVAELWEPGGLRGAADRIAREWTAHRPAGAAAPRATWEAALGLRTGLSATRLCGLFLEPDARVFPVRADERAASHRSVPLPLRSAYEDAVHGENHTGRGTWRALVQALPWAYADLPAGDPVRAGAPEAGRLLRGILEPLRDASGRIPADVLWRHGLSAHQAEWLRGGGCACVMERIADEALAEGRYESDPRACVPELVGRVARHLGIQEAPAAYYLQVLALDAPTDRRVRRWMGWSRQELRAAGAVLVERGLLVEDKRPRAGRTVFLPGPWAHAAAPMPPMERWKAPLLEAHLSVGGDTVQDVPLPGHTLPDLFALAWRRVTGGQAPVD
;
A
#
# COMPACT_ATOMS: atom_id res chain seq x y z
N MET A 1 14.52 -29.21 -36.18
CA MET A 1 15.74 -30.00 -36.42
C MET A 1 15.92 -30.86 -35.17
N THR A 2 15.60 -32.14 -35.35
CA THR A 2 15.76 -33.35 -34.51
C THR A 2 16.13 -33.21 -33.02
N ASP A 3 15.22 -33.73 -32.19
CA ASP A 3 15.35 -34.10 -30.78
C ASP A 3 16.20 -35.38 -30.61
N PRO A 4 17.15 -35.48 -29.64
CA PRO A 4 17.89 -36.71 -29.46
C PRO A 4 17.99 -37.16 -27.99
N PHE A 5 16.91 -37.60 -27.33
CA PHE A 5 17.04 -38.46 -26.14
C PHE A 5 15.86 -39.42 -25.99
N GLU A 6 15.94 -40.54 -26.70
CA GLU A 6 15.17 -41.75 -26.40
C GLU A 6 16.18 -42.84 -25.99
N THR A 7 16.13 -43.27 -24.72
CA THR A 7 16.63 -44.59 -24.29
C THR A 7 15.72 -45.15 -23.20
N SER A 8 15.51 -46.45 -23.28
CA SER A 8 14.49 -47.25 -22.62
C SER A 8 14.86 -47.69 -21.20
N ASP A 9 13.80 -48.14 -20.51
CA ASP A 9 13.76 -48.92 -19.26
C ASP A 9 13.88 -48.19 -17.91
N GLY A 10 12.71 -47.97 -17.30
CA GLY A 10 12.37 -48.86 -16.17
C GLY A 10 12.48 -48.37 -14.74
N GLU A 11 12.23 -47.10 -14.41
CA GLU A 11 11.71 -46.72 -13.08
C GLU A 11 11.04 -45.34 -13.12
N VAL A 12 9.70 -45.28 -12.99
CA VAL A 12 8.95 -44.02 -12.98
C VAL A 12 9.12 -43.35 -11.61
N VAL A 13 10.24 -42.68 -11.40
CA VAL A 13 10.33 -41.58 -10.44
C VAL A 13 9.47 -40.47 -11.02
N ARG A 14 8.38 -40.10 -10.35
CA ARG A 14 7.52 -38.97 -10.74
C ARG A 14 8.34 -37.67 -10.71
N SER A 15 8.96 -37.36 -11.84
CA SER A 15 9.63 -36.09 -12.13
C SER A 15 8.65 -34.95 -11.89
N ALA A 16 9.12 -33.87 -11.25
CA ALA A 16 8.36 -32.64 -11.11
C ALA A 16 7.91 -32.17 -12.51
N ALA A 17 6.62 -32.31 -12.82
CA ALA A 17 6.10 -31.98 -14.13
C ALA A 17 6.46 -30.53 -14.51
N CYS A 18 7.11 -30.35 -15.67
CA CYS A 18 7.37 -29.05 -16.27
C CYS A 18 6.03 -28.31 -16.44
N ARG A 19 5.75 -27.33 -15.56
CA ARG A 19 4.60 -26.42 -15.67
C ARG A 19 5.03 -25.10 -16.33
N PRO A 20 4.18 -24.43 -17.12
CA PRO A 20 4.54 -23.16 -17.76
C PRO A 20 5.09 -22.12 -16.75
N GLY A 21 6.19 -21.44 -17.09
CA GLY A 21 6.86 -20.50 -16.16
C GLY A 21 6.01 -19.33 -15.64
N HIS A 22 4.92 -18.98 -16.32
CA HIS A 22 3.99 -17.96 -15.82
C HIS A 22 3.24 -18.42 -14.56
N GLU A 23 2.99 -19.71 -14.39
CA GLU A 23 2.19 -20.25 -13.29
C GLU A 23 2.92 -20.18 -11.94
N ILE A 24 4.23 -20.46 -11.91
CA ILE A 24 5.02 -20.37 -10.68
C ILE A 24 5.20 -18.93 -10.19
N THR A 25 5.38 -17.99 -11.11
CA THR A 25 5.48 -16.57 -10.78
C THR A 25 4.16 -16.06 -10.19
N GLN A 26 3.02 -16.46 -10.75
CA GLN A 26 1.70 -16.14 -10.19
C GLN A 26 1.45 -16.81 -8.83
N ALA A 27 1.90 -18.06 -8.66
CA ALA A 27 1.74 -18.79 -7.40
C ALA A 27 2.54 -18.14 -6.26
N LEU A 28 3.75 -17.65 -6.56
CA LEU A 28 4.65 -16.96 -5.64
C LEU A 28 4.37 -15.45 -5.50
N GLN A 29 3.32 -14.93 -6.12
CA GLN A 29 2.93 -13.53 -5.99
C GLN A 29 2.84 -13.11 -4.51
N GLY A 30 3.37 -11.93 -4.18
CA GLY A 30 3.50 -11.44 -2.81
C GLY A 30 4.75 -11.91 -2.08
N LEU A 31 5.28 -13.09 -2.42
CA LEU A 31 6.48 -13.65 -1.80
C LEU A 31 7.78 -13.21 -2.51
N ILE A 32 7.67 -12.79 -3.78
CA ILE A 32 8.78 -12.33 -4.61
C ILE A 32 8.50 -10.92 -5.16
N SER A 33 9.56 -10.14 -5.43
CA SER A 33 9.44 -8.73 -5.85
C SER A 33 8.99 -8.52 -7.31
N GLY A 34 8.79 -9.59 -8.09
CA GLY A 34 8.56 -9.53 -9.54
C GLY A 34 9.84 -9.21 -10.32
N THR A 35 9.90 -9.68 -11.58
CA THR A 35 11.05 -9.66 -12.53
C THR A 35 12.08 -10.80 -12.42
N GLY A 36 11.89 -11.78 -11.53
CA GLY A 36 12.75 -12.97 -11.48
C GLY A 36 12.53 -13.96 -12.64
N MET A 37 13.57 -14.66 -13.07
CA MET A 37 13.49 -15.73 -14.08
C MET A 37 12.90 -17.03 -13.52
N TRP A 38 11.71 -16.95 -12.92
CA TRP A 38 10.95 -18.13 -12.46
C TRP A 38 10.28 -18.82 -13.65
N ARG A 39 11.09 -19.46 -14.49
CA ARG A 39 10.64 -20.20 -15.69
C ARG A 39 10.20 -21.63 -15.32
N SER A 40 9.70 -22.36 -16.31
CA SER A 40 9.16 -23.72 -16.12
C SER A 40 10.16 -24.73 -15.54
N ASP A 41 11.45 -24.47 -15.72
CA ASP A 41 12.57 -25.28 -15.25
C ASP A 41 13.13 -24.84 -13.88
N ALA A 42 12.62 -23.76 -13.27
CA ALA A 42 13.16 -23.24 -12.02
C ALA A 42 13.12 -24.28 -10.88
N LEU A 43 12.03 -25.04 -10.75
CA LEU A 43 11.93 -26.12 -9.75
C LEU A 43 12.93 -27.24 -10.02
N VAL A 44 13.14 -27.61 -11.29
CA VAL A 44 14.12 -28.61 -11.69
C VAL A 44 15.54 -28.14 -11.36
N GLY A 45 15.83 -26.86 -11.60
CA GLY A 45 17.09 -26.24 -11.22
C GLY A 45 17.34 -26.25 -9.72
N ILE A 46 16.32 -25.90 -8.91
CA ILE A 46 16.39 -25.95 -7.44
C ILE A 46 16.62 -27.38 -6.96
N GLU A 47 15.96 -28.37 -7.57
CA GLU A 47 16.16 -29.78 -7.24
C GLU A 47 17.59 -30.25 -7.57
N ARG A 48 18.14 -29.86 -8.73
CA ARG A 48 19.53 -30.14 -9.11
C ARG A 48 20.52 -29.50 -8.14
N ALA A 49 20.29 -28.24 -7.75
CA ALA A 49 21.09 -27.56 -6.75
C ALA A 49 21.03 -28.31 -5.40
N GLY A 50 19.82 -28.69 -4.95
CA GLY A 50 19.64 -29.48 -3.72
C GLY A 50 20.40 -30.82 -3.76
N ARG A 51 20.32 -31.57 -4.86
CA ARG A 51 21.07 -32.82 -5.05
C ARG A 51 22.59 -32.60 -5.05
N TYR A 52 23.06 -31.52 -5.68
CA TYR A 52 24.48 -31.16 -5.67
C TYR A 52 24.98 -30.86 -4.25
N LEU A 53 24.21 -30.09 -3.47
CA LEU A 53 24.54 -29.74 -2.08
C LEU A 53 24.45 -30.95 -1.12
N ALA A 54 23.58 -31.92 -1.42
CA ALA A 54 23.41 -33.13 -0.63
C ALA A 54 24.46 -34.22 -0.92
N GLY A 55 25.17 -34.15 -2.04
CA GLY A 55 26.19 -35.13 -2.42
C GLY A 55 27.25 -35.29 -1.32
N GLY A 56 27.42 -36.52 -0.82
CA GLY A 56 28.28 -36.85 0.32
C GLY A 56 29.77 -36.67 0.09
N ASN A 57 30.56 -37.09 1.09
CA ASN A 57 31.99 -36.80 1.35
C ASN A 57 33.04 -37.10 0.24
N GLY A 58 32.63 -37.41 -0.99
CA GLY A 58 33.51 -37.65 -2.13
C GLY A 58 33.87 -36.38 -2.90
N THR A 59 35.15 -36.28 -3.28
CA THR A 59 35.69 -35.32 -4.25
C THR A 59 35.35 -35.73 -5.69
N ASP A 60 34.12 -36.18 -5.94
CA ASP A 60 33.72 -36.50 -7.31
C ASP A 60 33.69 -35.18 -8.10
N ASP A 61 34.39 -35.15 -9.24
CA ASP A 61 34.38 -34.08 -10.26
C ASP A 61 32.97 -33.93 -10.89
N VAL A 62 31.95 -33.74 -10.05
CA VAL A 62 30.57 -33.50 -10.47
C VAL A 62 30.47 -32.04 -10.84
N GLU A 63 30.24 -31.78 -12.12
CA GLU A 63 29.99 -30.44 -12.62
C GLU A 63 28.81 -29.81 -11.88
N ALA A 64 29.03 -28.63 -11.31
CA ALA A 64 28.00 -27.90 -10.60
C ALA A 64 26.86 -27.51 -11.56
N PRO A 65 25.59 -27.65 -11.16
CA PRO A 65 24.48 -27.30 -12.03
C PRO A 65 24.47 -25.79 -12.31
N PRO A 66 23.97 -25.37 -13.48
CA PRO A 66 23.79 -23.95 -13.76
C PRO A 66 22.80 -23.31 -12.77
N PRO A 67 22.86 -21.98 -12.56
CA PRO A 67 21.95 -21.27 -11.67
C PRO A 67 20.48 -21.52 -11.99
N ALA A 68 19.68 -21.75 -10.94
CA ALA A 68 18.24 -21.91 -11.07
C ALA A 68 17.54 -20.54 -11.01
N GLY A 69 16.90 -20.16 -12.12
CA GLY A 69 16.19 -18.89 -12.24
C GLY A 69 17.10 -17.68 -12.02
N ASP A 70 16.64 -16.73 -11.20
CA ASP A 70 17.40 -15.53 -10.82
C ASP A 70 18.12 -15.64 -9.46
N GLY A 71 18.17 -16.85 -8.87
CA GLY A 71 18.75 -17.08 -7.55
C GLY A 71 17.88 -16.63 -6.37
N SER A 72 16.74 -15.95 -6.61
CA SER A 72 15.90 -15.41 -5.54
C SER A 72 15.24 -16.48 -4.66
N TRP A 73 15.19 -17.73 -5.13
CA TRP A 73 14.71 -18.89 -4.36
C TRP A 73 15.50 -19.12 -3.06
N THR A 74 16.77 -18.72 -3.02
CA THR A 74 17.63 -18.87 -1.82
C THR A 74 17.08 -18.12 -0.60
N ARG A 75 16.27 -17.08 -0.81
CA ARG A 75 15.60 -16.32 0.26
C ARG A 75 14.59 -17.16 1.06
N PHE A 76 14.09 -18.25 0.48
CA PHE A 76 13.18 -19.19 1.17
C PHE A 76 13.91 -20.13 2.13
N ILE A 77 15.23 -20.23 2.09
CA ILE A 77 15.98 -21.04 3.06
C ILE A 77 15.80 -20.39 4.44
N GLY A 78 15.31 -21.18 5.41
CA GLY A 78 14.90 -20.70 6.73
C GLY A 78 13.56 -19.95 6.78
N ARG A 79 12.89 -19.75 5.64
CA ARG A 79 11.65 -18.95 5.49
C ARG A 79 10.60 -19.60 4.60
N ILE A 80 10.68 -20.92 4.43
CA ILE A 80 9.78 -21.68 3.56
C ILE A 80 8.33 -21.72 4.10
N ALA A 81 8.17 -21.44 5.40
CA ALA A 81 6.89 -21.22 6.07
C ALA A 81 5.97 -20.22 5.33
N ALA A 82 6.53 -19.17 4.71
CA ALA A 82 5.74 -18.23 3.92
C ALA A 82 5.04 -18.90 2.71
N VAL A 83 5.74 -19.82 2.03
CA VAL A 83 5.18 -20.62 0.93
C VAL A 83 4.13 -21.60 1.46
N ALA A 84 4.39 -22.22 2.61
CA ALA A 84 3.45 -23.13 3.27
C ALA A 84 2.14 -22.42 3.66
N LEU A 85 2.21 -21.23 4.27
CA LEU A 85 1.06 -20.40 4.58
C LEU A 85 0.25 -20.07 3.32
N ARG A 86 0.94 -19.62 2.26
CA ARG A 86 0.28 -19.28 0.99
C ARG A 86 -0.38 -20.49 0.34
N ALA A 87 0.22 -21.68 0.40
CA ALA A 87 -0.38 -22.91 -0.13
C ALA A 87 -1.66 -23.30 0.64
N ALA A 88 -1.63 -23.16 1.96
CA ALA A 88 -2.76 -23.48 2.83
C ALA A 88 -3.91 -22.46 2.74
N ALA A 89 -3.64 -21.23 2.30
CA ALA A 89 -4.61 -20.14 2.28
C ALA A 89 -5.85 -20.43 1.38
N PRO A 90 -7.06 -20.04 1.82
CA PRO A 90 -8.30 -20.27 1.07
C PRO A 90 -8.43 -19.36 -0.17
N SER A 91 -7.75 -18.21 -0.19
CA SER A 91 -7.72 -17.33 -1.36
C SER A 91 -6.81 -17.84 -2.47
N THR A 92 -5.94 -18.83 -2.21
CA THR A 92 -5.07 -19.40 -3.25
C THR A 92 -5.89 -20.27 -4.19
N ARG A 93 -5.81 -20.00 -5.50
CA ARG A 93 -6.51 -20.80 -6.52
C ARG A 93 -5.95 -22.23 -6.59
N PRO A 94 -6.77 -23.26 -6.89
CA PRO A 94 -6.32 -24.66 -6.93
C PRO A 94 -5.06 -24.88 -7.78
N GLU A 95 -5.00 -24.25 -8.96
CA GLU A 95 -3.92 -24.41 -9.92
C GLU A 95 -2.60 -23.86 -9.35
N ARG A 96 -2.66 -22.69 -8.67
CA ARG A 96 -1.52 -22.06 -7.98
C ARG A 96 -1.11 -22.84 -6.74
N ARG A 97 -2.09 -23.38 -5.99
CA ARG A 97 -1.84 -24.19 -4.80
C ARG A 97 -1.03 -25.43 -5.15
N ASP A 98 -1.38 -26.12 -6.22
CA ASP A 98 -0.63 -27.30 -6.66
C ASP A 98 0.83 -26.99 -6.98
N VAL A 99 1.11 -25.82 -7.59
CA VAL A 99 2.48 -25.37 -7.85
C VAL A 99 3.24 -25.17 -6.53
N LEU A 100 2.62 -24.53 -5.55
CA LEU A 100 3.23 -24.31 -4.23
C LEU A 100 3.48 -25.62 -3.50
N LEU A 101 2.54 -26.57 -3.54
CA LEU A 101 2.72 -27.90 -2.93
C LEU A 101 3.87 -28.67 -3.60
N ASN A 102 4.01 -28.59 -4.92
CA ASN A 102 5.14 -29.19 -5.64
C ASN A 102 6.47 -28.57 -5.24
N LEU A 103 6.52 -27.24 -5.08
CA LEU A 103 7.71 -26.56 -4.55
C LEU A 103 8.07 -27.04 -3.15
N LEU A 104 7.08 -27.19 -2.25
CA LEU A 104 7.31 -27.71 -0.90
C LEU A 104 7.79 -29.16 -0.90
N GLU A 105 7.31 -30.01 -1.83
CA GLU A 105 7.83 -31.37 -2.00
C GLU A 105 9.29 -31.38 -2.45
N VAL A 106 9.67 -30.55 -3.43
CA VAL A 106 11.06 -30.39 -3.86
C VAL A 106 11.93 -29.92 -2.68
N TRP A 107 11.42 -28.98 -1.87
CA TRP A 107 12.09 -28.49 -0.68
C TRP A 107 12.29 -29.59 0.38
N ALA A 108 11.26 -30.41 0.62
CA ALA A 108 11.31 -31.47 1.61
C ALA A 108 12.35 -32.57 1.27
N ARG A 109 12.62 -32.79 -0.02
CA ARG A 109 13.61 -33.77 -0.52
C ARG A 109 15.04 -33.23 -0.58
N SER A 110 15.24 -31.93 -0.36
CA SER A 110 16.54 -31.29 -0.43
C SER A 110 17.24 -31.28 0.95
N PRO A 111 18.48 -30.73 1.05
CA PRO A 111 19.16 -30.50 2.32
C PRO A 111 18.69 -29.23 3.05
N PHE A 112 17.86 -28.37 2.44
CA PHE A 112 17.40 -27.11 3.05
C PHE A 112 16.61 -27.28 4.37
N PRO A 113 15.75 -28.31 4.56
CA PRO A 113 15.05 -28.54 5.82
C PRO A 113 15.85 -29.37 6.82
N ASP A 114 17.08 -29.78 6.49
CA ASP A 114 17.89 -30.68 7.32
C ASP A 114 18.72 -29.89 8.33
N PRO A 115 18.56 -30.13 9.65
CA PRO A 115 19.29 -29.41 10.69
C PRO A 115 20.78 -29.75 10.73
N ALA A 116 21.28 -30.75 9.99
CA ALA A 116 22.71 -31.02 9.83
C ALA A 116 23.41 -29.98 8.94
N TYR A 117 22.64 -29.22 8.14
CA TYR A 117 23.16 -28.18 7.26
C TYR A 117 23.07 -26.79 7.89
N ARG A 118 24.07 -25.95 7.61
CA ARG A 118 24.03 -24.50 7.83
C ARG A 118 24.29 -23.78 6.52
N PHE A 119 23.56 -22.70 6.28
CA PHE A 119 23.63 -21.99 5.01
C PHE A 119 24.11 -20.56 5.21
N ARG A 120 24.91 -20.09 4.25
CA ARG A 120 25.30 -18.68 4.14
C ARG A 120 25.02 -18.18 2.74
N THR A 121 24.67 -16.91 2.63
CA THR A 121 24.53 -16.23 1.34
C THR A 121 25.45 -15.02 1.31
N GLY A 122 26.03 -14.72 0.15
CA GLY A 122 26.89 -13.55 0.02
C GLY A 122 27.33 -13.32 -1.42
N GLN A 123 28.45 -12.60 -1.59
CA GLN A 123 29.09 -12.40 -2.89
C GLN A 123 30.41 -13.16 -2.95
N VAL A 124 30.70 -13.75 -4.11
CA VAL A 124 31.99 -14.37 -4.41
C VAL A 124 32.64 -13.67 -5.60
N THR A 125 33.91 -13.30 -5.45
CA THR A 125 34.71 -12.67 -6.50
C THR A 125 35.76 -13.65 -7.02
N GLY A 126 35.91 -13.71 -8.34
CA GLY A 126 36.94 -14.55 -8.99
C GLY A 126 36.62 -16.05 -8.99
N ALA A 127 35.35 -16.43 -8.86
CA ALA A 127 34.94 -17.82 -8.90
C ALA A 127 35.12 -18.42 -10.31
N ALA A 128 35.70 -19.62 -10.37
CA ALA A 128 35.78 -20.43 -11.58
C ALA A 128 34.64 -21.47 -11.57
N GLY A 129 33.72 -21.38 -12.52
CA GLY A 129 32.58 -22.30 -12.65
C GLY A 129 31.38 -21.99 -11.76
N TRP A 130 30.41 -22.91 -11.72
CA TRP A 130 29.14 -22.73 -11.02
C TRP A 130 29.16 -23.16 -9.54
N GLY A 131 30.17 -23.88 -9.10
CA GLY A 131 30.26 -24.32 -7.71
C GLY A 131 31.41 -25.27 -7.47
N VAL A 132 31.73 -25.46 -6.19
CA VAL A 132 32.74 -26.39 -5.71
C VAL A 132 32.19 -27.12 -4.49
N ARG A 133 32.46 -28.43 -4.38
CA ARG A 133 32.01 -29.29 -3.28
C ARG A 133 33.19 -30.08 -2.73
N GLY A 134 33.14 -30.36 -1.43
CA GLY A 134 34.04 -31.29 -0.76
C GLY A 134 33.37 -31.90 0.47
N ALA A 135 34.14 -32.64 1.28
CA ALA A 135 33.60 -33.34 2.45
C ALA A 135 32.98 -32.42 3.52
N GLY A 136 33.35 -31.13 3.55
CA GLY A 136 32.77 -30.14 4.47
C GLY A 136 31.49 -29.45 3.98
N GLY A 137 31.08 -29.71 2.73
CA GLY A 137 29.91 -29.07 2.10
C GLY A 137 30.22 -28.49 0.72
N ALA A 138 29.45 -27.48 0.31
CA ALA A 138 29.54 -26.91 -1.03
C ALA A 138 29.31 -25.39 -1.07
N VAL A 139 29.91 -24.75 -2.07
CA VAL A 139 29.60 -23.38 -2.51
C VAL A 139 29.03 -23.45 -3.93
N LEU A 140 27.86 -22.84 -4.13
CA LEU A 140 27.18 -22.79 -5.42
C LEU A 140 26.89 -21.34 -5.80
N ALA A 141 27.23 -20.95 -7.03
CA ALA A 141 26.80 -19.69 -7.62
C ALA A 141 25.28 -19.75 -7.90
N THR A 142 24.56 -18.72 -7.45
CA THR A 142 23.09 -18.69 -7.51
C THR A 142 22.57 -17.83 -8.65
N TYR A 143 23.45 -17.07 -9.29
CA TYR A 143 23.17 -16.30 -10.49
C TYR A 143 24.46 -16.02 -11.29
N TRP A 144 24.31 -15.47 -12.49
CA TRP A 144 25.42 -15.11 -13.38
C TRP A 144 26.31 -14.04 -12.73
N PRO A 145 27.64 -14.23 -12.68
CA PRO A 145 28.55 -13.21 -12.16
C PRO A 145 28.59 -11.99 -13.07
N GLN A 146 28.60 -10.79 -12.49
CA GLN A 146 28.78 -9.51 -13.17
C GLN A 146 30.15 -8.93 -12.79
N HIS A 147 30.97 -8.59 -13.78
CA HIS A 147 32.33 -8.06 -13.56
C HIS A 147 33.19 -8.94 -12.63
N GLY A 148 33.04 -10.28 -12.73
CA GLY A 148 33.79 -11.25 -11.94
C GLY A 148 33.30 -11.43 -10.50
N THR A 149 32.17 -10.83 -10.11
CA THR A 149 31.53 -11.02 -8.79
C THR A 149 30.09 -11.49 -8.96
N GLY A 150 29.64 -12.47 -8.17
CA GLY A 150 28.27 -12.98 -8.24
C GLY A 150 27.73 -13.48 -6.90
N PRO A 151 26.41 -13.63 -6.77
CA PRO A 151 25.80 -14.14 -5.56
C PRO A 151 26.03 -15.65 -5.42
N PHE A 152 26.30 -16.12 -4.20
CA PHE A 152 26.51 -17.53 -3.91
C PHE A 152 25.67 -18.02 -2.71
N LEU A 153 25.49 -19.33 -2.66
CA LEU A 153 24.95 -20.08 -1.54
C LEU A 153 26.04 -21.04 -1.04
N GLU A 154 26.39 -20.90 0.23
CA GLU A 154 27.20 -21.84 0.98
C GLU A 154 26.31 -22.85 1.69
N ALA A 155 26.64 -24.12 1.63
CA ALA A 155 26.08 -25.17 2.48
C ALA A 155 27.22 -25.83 3.25
N ARG A 156 27.16 -25.75 4.58
CA ARG A 156 28.08 -26.43 5.50
C ARG A 156 27.39 -27.66 6.07
N HIS A 157 28.04 -28.81 5.97
CA HIS A 157 27.55 -30.05 6.57
C HIS A 157 28.31 -30.30 7.88
N GLU A 158 27.60 -30.53 8.99
CA GLU A 158 28.19 -30.81 10.32
C GLU A 158 29.20 -29.75 10.82
N GLY A 159 29.08 -28.52 10.34
CA GLY A 159 29.92 -27.38 10.76
C GLY A 159 31.29 -27.30 10.10
N ALA A 160 31.64 -28.21 9.19
CA ALA A 160 32.88 -28.15 8.43
C ALA A 160 32.86 -27.01 7.39
N GLU A 161 34.04 -26.49 7.07
CA GLU A 161 34.17 -25.45 6.04
C GLU A 161 34.18 -26.09 4.64
N PRO A 162 33.31 -25.64 3.72
CA PRO A 162 33.34 -26.12 2.36
C PRO A 162 34.53 -25.51 1.60
N PRO A 163 35.01 -26.19 0.54
CA PRO A 163 35.96 -25.54 -0.37
C PRO A 163 35.33 -24.30 -1.01
N VAL A 164 36.16 -23.32 -1.35
CA VAL A 164 35.73 -22.06 -1.99
C VAL A 164 36.60 -21.80 -3.21
N ALA A 165 35.97 -21.64 -4.37
CA ALA A 165 36.63 -21.17 -5.58
C ALA A 165 36.47 -19.64 -5.65
N GLY A 166 37.46 -18.88 -5.15
CA GLY A 166 37.46 -17.42 -5.13
C GLY A 166 37.42 -16.82 -3.71
N THR A 167 37.08 -15.53 -3.62
CA THR A 167 37.02 -14.80 -2.34
C THR A 167 35.58 -14.45 -1.99
N ILE A 168 35.12 -14.92 -0.82
CA ILE A 168 33.80 -14.59 -0.27
C ILE A 168 33.88 -13.27 0.50
N GLY A 169 33.02 -12.32 0.14
CA GLY A 169 32.86 -11.05 0.85
C GLY A 169 31.70 -11.09 1.84
N ALA A 170 31.98 -10.86 3.13
CA ALA A 170 31.01 -10.65 4.21
C ALA A 170 29.74 -11.54 4.12
N PRO A 171 29.87 -12.87 4.25
CA PRO A 171 28.73 -13.77 4.10
C PRO A 171 27.73 -13.57 5.25
N LEU A 172 26.44 -13.66 4.91
CA LEU A 172 25.34 -13.59 5.87
C LEU A 172 24.87 -15.00 6.22
N ASP A 173 24.83 -15.32 7.51
CA ASP A 173 24.21 -16.54 8.00
C ASP A 173 22.71 -16.54 7.74
N VAL A 174 22.20 -17.63 7.18
CA VAL A 174 20.78 -17.84 6.97
C VAL A 174 20.19 -18.43 8.26
N PRO A 175 19.10 -17.84 8.81
CA PRO A 175 18.50 -18.35 10.04
C PRO A 175 17.93 -19.75 9.83
N GLN A 176 17.91 -20.54 10.90
CA GLN A 176 17.06 -21.72 10.96
C GLN A 176 15.65 -21.28 11.34
N GLY A 177 14.65 -21.83 10.67
CA GLY A 177 13.25 -21.49 10.89
C GLY A 177 12.35 -22.70 10.67
N TRP A 178 11.06 -22.47 10.82
CA TRP A 178 10.02 -23.47 10.56
C TRP A 178 10.18 -24.11 9.18
N GLY A 179 9.82 -25.39 9.06
CA GLY A 179 9.80 -26.11 7.79
C GLY A 179 10.70 -27.34 7.75
N THR A 180 10.75 -28.09 8.84
CA THR A 180 11.38 -29.41 8.85
C THR A 180 10.73 -30.33 7.81
N ARG A 181 11.45 -31.37 7.39
CA ARG A 181 10.93 -32.36 6.42
C ARG A 181 9.58 -32.94 6.85
N ALA A 182 9.41 -33.22 8.15
CA ALA A 182 8.17 -33.73 8.72
C ALA A 182 7.03 -32.69 8.64
N GLN A 183 7.29 -31.43 9.01
CA GLN A 183 6.31 -30.34 8.93
C GLN A 183 5.84 -30.10 7.49
N LEU A 184 6.77 -30.08 6.52
CA LEU A 184 6.46 -29.88 5.12
C LEU A 184 5.54 -30.98 4.57
N TYR A 185 5.90 -32.26 4.78
CA TYR A 185 5.06 -33.37 4.33
C TYR A 185 3.71 -33.39 5.04
N ARG A 186 3.67 -33.05 6.33
CA ARG A 186 2.42 -32.98 7.08
C ARG A 186 1.50 -31.89 6.54
N LEU A 187 2.03 -30.72 6.20
CA LEU A 187 1.25 -29.65 5.56
C LEU A 187 0.71 -30.08 4.20
N ILE A 188 1.55 -30.67 3.34
CA ILE A 188 1.15 -31.14 2.01
C ILE A 188 0.02 -32.17 2.12
N GLU A 189 0.15 -33.11 3.05
CA GLU A 189 -0.86 -34.13 3.33
C GLU A 189 -2.19 -33.48 3.75
N LEU A 190 -2.17 -32.59 4.75
CA LEU A 190 -3.36 -31.93 5.27
C LEU A 190 -4.07 -31.09 4.22
N VAL A 191 -3.33 -30.31 3.42
CA VAL A 191 -3.92 -29.51 2.33
C VAL A 191 -4.58 -30.41 1.28
N ARG A 192 -3.97 -31.54 0.94
CA ARG A 192 -4.54 -32.49 -0.04
C ARG A 192 -5.77 -33.22 0.50
N GLN A 193 -5.80 -33.57 1.78
CA GLN A 193 -6.89 -34.33 2.40
C GLN A 193 -8.06 -33.44 2.82
N ARG A 194 -7.78 -32.28 3.42
CA ARG A 194 -8.79 -31.39 4.05
C ARG A 194 -9.08 -30.14 3.23
N GLY A 195 -8.30 -29.85 2.19
CA GLY A 195 -8.38 -28.59 1.46
C GLY A 195 -7.72 -27.42 2.22
N PRO A 196 -7.96 -26.17 1.79
CA PRO A 196 -7.39 -25.00 2.43
C PRO A 196 -7.88 -24.81 3.86
N VAL A 197 -7.13 -24.03 4.65
CA VAL A 197 -7.54 -23.67 6.01
C VAL A 197 -8.83 -22.86 6.01
N PRO A 198 -9.75 -23.07 6.98
CA PRO A 198 -10.96 -22.26 7.10
C PRO A 198 -10.64 -20.77 7.28
N TRP A 199 -11.33 -19.90 6.55
CA TRP A 199 -11.13 -18.45 6.68
C TRP A 199 -11.82 -17.90 7.93
N ASP A 200 -11.10 -17.15 8.76
CA ASP A 200 -11.61 -16.48 9.97
C ASP A 200 -11.44 -14.97 9.86
N ARG A 201 -12.55 -14.24 9.69
CA ARG A 201 -12.52 -12.76 9.64
C ARG A 201 -12.14 -12.13 10.98
N GLY A 202 -12.43 -12.78 12.10
CA GLY A 202 -12.04 -12.26 13.40
C GLY A 202 -10.54 -12.40 13.67
N ALA A 203 -9.84 -13.31 12.98
CA ALA A 203 -8.37 -13.33 12.97
C ALA A 203 -7.78 -12.11 12.24
N VAL A 204 -8.45 -11.65 11.17
CA VAL A 204 -8.08 -10.41 10.45
C VAL A 204 -8.25 -9.18 11.35
N GLU A 205 -9.39 -9.08 12.04
CA GLU A 205 -9.66 -7.98 12.97
C GLU A 205 -8.64 -7.96 14.13
N GLN A 206 -8.34 -9.13 14.70
CA GLN A 206 -7.33 -9.29 15.74
C GLN A 206 -5.93 -8.86 15.27
N LEU A 207 -5.50 -9.31 14.09
CA LEU A 207 -4.21 -8.92 13.53
C LEU A 207 -4.16 -7.41 13.27
N ALA A 208 -5.20 -6.83 12.68
CA ALA A 208 -5.28 -5.40 12.40
C ALA A 208 -5.17 -4.58 13.70
N GLN A 209 -5.90 -4.97 14.74
CA GLN A 209 -5.88 -4.29 16.04
C GLN A 209 -4.50 -4.39 16.72
N ALA A 210 -3.83 -5.55 16.64
CA ALA A 210 -2.54 -5.77 17.29
C ALA A 210 -1.36 -5.06 16.59
N THR A 211 -1.50 -4.75 15.30
CA THR A 211 -0.39 -4.22 14.46
C THR A 211 -0.59 -2.78 13.99
N GLY A 212 -1.82 -2.26 14.04
CA GLY A 212 -2.21 -0.98 13.45
C GLY A 212 -2.42 -1.03 11.92
N MET A 213 -2.34 -2.21 11.31
CA MET A 213 -2.60 -2.40 9.87
C MET A 213 -4.08 -2.13 9.52
N SER A 214 -4.35 -1.80 8.25
CA SER A 214 -5.74 -1.91 7.76
C SER A 214 -6.22 -3.36 7.80
N SER A 215 -7.53 -3.56 7.94
CA SER A 215 -8.15 -4.89 7.80
C SER A 215 -7.81 -5.54 6.46
N GLY A 216 -7.63 -4.74 5.40
CA GLY A 216 -7.20 -5.23 4.09
C GLY A 216 -5.76 -5.78 4.13
N ALA A 217 -4.82 -5.02 4.70
CA ALA A 217 -3.42 -5.47 4.82
C ALA A 217 -3.30 -6.70 5.72
N ALA A 218 -4.01 -6.73 6.86
CA ALA A 218 -4.07 -7.89 7.74
C ALA A 218 -4.62 -9.14 7.01
N ALA A 219 -5.66 -8.99 6.18
CA ALA A 219 -6.20 -10.09 5.37
C ALA A 219 -5.18 -10.60 4.33
N LEU A 220 -4.45 -9.70 3.66
CA LEU A 220 -3.40 -10.07 2.71
C LEU A 220 -2.24 -10.82 3.37
N VAL A 221 -1.81 -10.37 4.54
CA VAL A 221 -0.74 -11.00 5.34
C VAL A 221 -1.17 -12.39 5.82
N LEU A 222 -2.35 -12.53 6.42
CA LEU A 222 -2.88 -13.84 6.85
C LEU A 222 -3.09 -14.81 5.67
N ALA A 223 -3.36 -14.30 4.48
CA ALA A 223 -3.49 -15.09 3.26
C ALA A 223 -2.15 -15.45 2.59
N GLY A 224 -1.02 -15.03 3.19
CA GLY A 224 0.32 -15.24 2.64
C GLY A 224 0.60 -14.49 1.34
N ASN A 225 -0.16 -13.44 1.02
CA ASN A 225 -0.03 -12.68 -0.23
C ASN A 225 -0.09 -11.17 0.02
N PRO A 226 1.01 -10.57 0.50
CA PRO A 226 1.12 -9.13 0.74
C PRO A 226 1.12 -8.28 -0.56
N GLY A 227 1.04 -8.91 -1.74
CA GLY A 227 0.69 -8.25 -2.99
C GLY A 227 1.83 -7.67 -3.82
N ALA A 228 3.09 -7.95 -3.48
CA ALA A 228 4.23 -7.64 -4.34
C ALA A 228 4.17 -8.37 -5.70
N GLY A 229 4.58 -7.68 -6.77
CA GLY A 229 4.67 -8.25 -8.11
C GLY A 229 3.31 -8.69 -8.67
N SER A 230 2.25 -7.88 -8.55
CA SER A 230 0.92 -8.23 -9.06
C SER A 230 0.92 -8.50 -10.57
N HIS A 231 0.36 -9.64 -10.97
CA HIS A 231 0.17 -10.01 -12.39
C HIS A 231 -1.29 -9.88 -12.85
N SER A 232 -2.19 -9.51 -11.93
CA SER A 232 -3.61 -9.25 -12.22
C SER A 232 -3.89 -7.76 -12.08
N VAL A 233 -4.63 -7.20 -13.03
CA VAL A 233 -5.10 -5.81 -13.01
C VAL A 233 -6.62 -5.85 -13.15
N PRO A 234 -7.39 -5.53 -12.09
CA PRO A 234 -6.95 -5.13 -10.74
C PRO A 234 -6.30 -6.27 -9.93
N PHE A 235 -5.53 -5.91 -8.90
CA PHE A 235 -4.94 -6.86 -7.96
C PHE A 235 -6.01 -7.75 -7.29
N LEU A 236 -5.74 -9.05 -7.27
CA LEU A 236 -6.65 -10.14 -6.92
C LEU A 236 -7.89 -10.23 -7.83
N ASP A 237 -8.16 -11.44 -8.31
CA ASP A 237 -9.37 -11.69 -9.07
C ASP A 237 -10.64 -11.54 -8.19
N SER A 238 -11.83 -11.58 -8.82
CA SER A 238 -13.09 -11.39 -8.10
C SER A 238 -13.40 -12.48 -7.06
N GLY A 239 -12.91 -13.71 -7.25
CA GLY A 239 -13.10 -14.80 -6.31
C GLY A 239 -12.12 -14.73 -5.14
N GLU A 240 -10.85 -14.41 -5.39
CA GLU A 240 -9.85 -14.16 -4.35
C GLU A 240 -10.34 -13.04 -3.41
N ARG A 241 -10.81 -11.93 -3.98
CA ARG A 241 -11.39 -10.81 -3.22
C ARG A 241 -12.62 -11.19 -2.41
N ARG A 242 -13.51 -12.02 -2.97
CA ARG A 242 -14.72 -12.48 -2.27
C ARG A 242 -14.38 -13.33 -1.05
N VAL A 243 -13.38 -14.21 -1.14
CA VAL A 243 -12.90 -15.01 -0.01
C VAL A 243 -12.38 -14.11 1.11
N LEU A 244 -11.54 -13.14 0.77
CA LEU A 244 -10.96 -12.21 1.75
C LEU A 244 -11.96 -11.16 2.28
N GLY A 245 -13.10 -10.97 1.61
CA GLY A 245 -14.07 -9.94 1.96
C GLY A 245 -13.64 -8.53 1.56
N LEU A 246 -12.84 -8.38 0.51
CA LEU A 246 -12.26 -7.10 0.08
C LEU A 246 -12.92 -6.56 -1.19
N THR A 247 -13.12 -5.25 -1.26
CA THR A 247 -13.38 -4.57 -2.54
C THR A 247 -12.09 -4.43 -3.36
N SER A 248 -12.21 -4.05 -4.65
CA SER A 248 -11.03 -3.78 -5.49
C SER A 248 -10.19 -2.63 -4.94
N ALA A 249 -10.85 -1.59 -4.39
CA ALA A 249 -10.16 -0.42 -3.85
C ALA A 249 -9.39 -0.78 -2.57
N GLU A 250 -10.01 -1.53 -1.66
CA GLU A 250 -9.38 -1.98 -0.42
C GLU A 250 -8.20 -2.93 -0.68
N ALA A 251 -8.31 -3.84 -1.66
CA ALA A 251 -7.22 -4.73 -2.03
C ALA A 251 -6.00 -3.97 -2.58
N GLU A 252 -6.21 -2.98 -3.45
CA GLU A 252 -5.12 -2.14 -3.96
C GLU A 252 -4.53 -1.21 -2.89
N ASP A 253 -5.35 -0.76 -1.94
CA ASP A 253 -4.89 0.07 -0.83
C ASP A 253 -4.04 -0.72 0.16
N ALA A 254 -4.51 -1.91 0.53
CA ALA A 254 -3.79 -2.87 1.35
C ALA A 254 -2.45 -3.29 0.73
N ARG A 255 -2.43 -3.51 -0.59
CA ARG A 255 -1.17 -3.76 -1.32
C ARG A 255 -0.22 -2.56 -1.21
N ARG A 256 -0.69 -1.34 -1.46
CA ARG A 256 0.10 -0.11 -1.31
C ARG A 256 0.61 0.10 0.11
N GLU A 257 -0.14 -0.31 1.13
CA GLU A 257 0.28 -0.28 2.53
C GLU A 257 1.48 -1.20 2.77
N LEU A 258 1.48 -2.40 2.17
CA LEU A 258 2.53 -3.41 2.33
C LEU A 258 3.70 -3.24 1.35
N ASP A 259 3.59 -2.38 0.33
CA ASP A 259 4.64 -2.12 -0.67
C ASP A 259 5.93 -1.55 -0.02
N SER A 260 5.87 -1.04 1.22
CA SER A 260 7.07 -0.61 1.95
C SER A 260 7.91 -1.75 2.51
N LEU A 261 7.38 -2.98 2.59
CA LEU A 261 8.15 -4.15 3.01
C LEU A 261 8.94 -4.67 1.82
N ASP A 262 10.24 -4.92 1.96
CA ASP A 262 11.00 -5.62 0.93
C ASP A 262 10.62 -7.11 0.88
N ALA A 263 11.20 -7.88 -0.06
CA ALA A 263 10.89 -9.31 -0.16
C ALA A 263 11.28 -10.10 1.09
N LEU A 264 12.41 -9.79 1.71
CA LEU A 264 12.91 -10.55 2.86
C LEU A 264 12.06 -10.26 4.10
N ASP A 265 11.70 -9.00 4.33
CA ASP A 265 10.80 -8.56 5.39
C ASP A 265 9.43 -9.23 5.26
N ARG A 266 8.89 -9.33 4.04
CA ARG A 266 7.64 -10.06 3.78
C ARG A 266 7.78 -11.54 4.13
N LEU A 267 8.85 -12.20 3.68
CA LEU A 267 9.07 -13.62 3.97
C LEU A 267 9.26 -13.88 5.45
N GLN A 268 10.00 -13.01 6.13
CA GLN A 268 10.22 -13.08 7.57
C GLN A 268 8.89 -12.97 8.34
N LEU A 269 8.10 -11.94 8.04
CA LEU A 269 6.79 -11.72 8.64
C LEU A 269 5.85 -12.93 8.46
N LEU A 270 5.76 -13.45 7.24
CA LEU A 270 4.88 -14.57 6.92
C LEU A 270 5.38 -15.90 7.51
N SER A 271 6.69 -16.04 7.70
CA SER A 271 7.29 -17.25 8.26
C SER A 271 6.99 -17.44 9.74
N ALA A 272 6.61 -16.38 10.45
CA ALA A 272 6.13 -16.48 11.82
C ALA A 272 4.75 -17.16 11.92
N ALA A 273 3.96 -17.21 10.84
CA ALA A 273 2.56 -17.60 10.91
C ALA A 273 2.31 -19.07 11.27
N PRO A 274 2.99 -20.07 10.66
CA PRO A 274 2.66 -21.48 10.94
C PRO A 274 3.00 -21.90 12.38
N PRO A 275 2.16 -22.74 13.01
CA PRO A 275 2.46 -23.36 14.32
C PRO A 275 3.47 -24.50 14.16
N GLU A 276 4.10 -24.91 15.27
CA GLU A 276 4.95 -26.11 15.30
C GLU A 276 4.14 -27.36 14.93
N GLU A 277 2.98 -27.53 15.55
CA GLU A 277 2.01 -28.57 15.22
C GLU A 277 1.12 -28.12 14.05
N VAL A 278 1.51 -28.49 12.83
CA VAL A 278 0.90 -28.05 11.57
C VAL A 278 -0.63 -28.21 11.53
N ALA A 279 -1.17 -29.26 12.17
CA ALA A 279 -2.60 -29.54 12.18
C ALA A 279 -3.44 -28.44 12.86
N GLU A 280 -2.86 -27.69 13.81
CA GLU A 280 -3.54 -26.60 14.52
C GLU A 280 -4.11 -25.53 13.58
N LEU A 281 -3.54 -25.35 12.37
CA LEU A 281 -4.08 -24.42 11.38
C LEU A 281 -5.50 -24.74 10.91
N TRP A 282 -5.92 -26.00 10.97
CA TRP A 282 -7.28 -26.44 10.60
C TRP A 282 -8.24 -26.51 11.79
N GLU A 283 -7.73 -26.37 13.02
CA GLU A 283 -8.55 -26.41 14.22
C GLU A 283 -9.25 -25.06 14.45
N PRO A 284 -10.38 -25.03 15.21
CA PRO A 284 -11.03 -23.78 15.58
C PRO A 284 -10.06 -22.80 16.25
N GLY A 285 -9.92 -21.60 15.68
CA GLY A 285 -8.98 -20.58 16.16
C GLY A 285 -7.54 -20.70 15.63
N GLY A 286 -7.23 -21.68 14.78
CA GLY A 286 -5.90 -21.87 14.19
C GLY A 286 -5.34 -20.62 13.51
N LEU A 287 -6.16 -19.92 12.71
CA LEU A 287 -5.77 -18.65 12.09
C LEU A 287 -5.57 -17.51 13.09
N ARG A 288 -6.22 -17.54 14.27
CA ARG A 288 -5.99 -16.54 15.32
C ARG A 288 -4.63 -16.75 15.97
N GLY A 289 -4.23 -18.00 16.21
CA GLY A 289 -2.86 -18.31 16.63
C GLY A 289 -1.81 -17.87 15.61
N ALA A 290 -2.10 -18.01 14.31
CA ALA A 290 -1.25 -17.47 13.25
C ALA A 290 -1.19 -15.93 13.29
N ALA A 291 -2.33 -15.26 13.45
CA ALA A 291 -2.40 -13.81 13.62
C ALA A 291 -1.55 -13.32 14.81
N ASP A 292 -1.61 -13.99 15.95
CA ASP A 292 -0.82 -13.62 17.14
C ASP A 292 0.69 -13.73 16.90
N ARG A 293 1.15 -14.78 16.21
CA ARG A 293 2.57 -14.93 15.88
C ARG A 293 3.04 -13.87 14.88
N ILE A 294 2.25 -13.59 13.84
CA ILE A 294 2.53 -12.52 12.88
C ILE A 294 2.56 -11.16 13.60
N ALA A 295 1.62 -10.90 14.50
CA ALA A 295 1.56 -9.65 15.26
C ALA A 295 2.82 -9.48 16.13
N ARG A 296 3.27 -10.54 16.81
CA ARG A 296 4.53 -10.50 17.57
C ARG A 296 5.73 -10.17 16.68
N GLU A 297 5.86 -10.82 15.52
CA GLU A 297 6.94 -10.54 14.57
C GLU A 297 6.89 -9.10 14.03
N TRP A 298 5.70 -8.60 13.72
CA TRP A 298 5.50 -7.22 13.29
C TRP A 298 5.93 -6.22 14.36
N THR A 299 5.40 -6.39 15.59
CA THR A 299 5.63 -5.47 16.70
C THR A 299 7.07 -5.47 17.21
N ALA A 300 7.81 -6.56 17.03
CA ALA A 300 9.23 -6.66 17.39
C ALA A 300 10.11 -5.67 16.61
N HIS A 301 9.69 -5.30 15.40
CA HIS A 301 10.45 -4.44 14.51
C HIS A 301 9.75 -3.13 14.15
N ARG A 302 8.47 -2.98 14.48
CA ARG A 302 7.64 -1.83 14.14
C ARG A 302 6.67 -1.56 15.30
N PRO A 303 6.73 -0.40 15.97
CA PRO A 303 5.71 -0.08 16.96
C PRO A 303 4.32 -0.09 16.30
N ALA A 304 3.30 -0.54 17.03
CA ALA A 304 1.93 -0.45 16.56
C ALA A 304 1.58 1.03 16.37
N GLY A 305 1.22 1.42 15.15
CA GLY A 305 0.83 2.79 14.83
C GLY A 305 -0.61 3.09 15.24
N ALA A 306 -0.92 4.37 15.40
CA ALA A 306 -2.27 4.82 15.69
C ALA A 306 -3.22 4.51 14.51
N ALA A 307 -4.33 3.83 14.79
CA ALA A 307 -5.34 3.52 13.79
C ALA A 307 -6.39 4.63 13.70
N ALA A 308 -6.67 5.11 12.49
CA ALA A 308 -7.74 6.06 12.27
C ALA A 308 -9.12 5.40 12.47
N PRO A 309 -10.14 6.17 12.90
CA PRO A 309 -11.51 5.67 12.89
C PRO A 309 -11.91 5.14 11.51
N ARG A 310 -12.72 4.06 11.46
CA ARG A 310 -13.08 3.39 10.20
C ARG A 310 -13.68 4.35 9.17
N ALA A 311 -14.55 5.26 9.60
CA ALA A 311 -15.18 6.24 8.72
C ALA A 311 -14.15 7.22 8.09
N THR A 312 -13.15 7.63 8.85
CA THR A 312 -12.03 8.47 8.43
C THR A 312 -11.16 7.75 7.41
N TRP A 313 -10.83 6.50 7.69
CA TRP A 313 -10.06 5.64 6.76
C TRP A 313 -10.81 5.43 5.42
N GLU A 314 -12.12 5.15 5.47
CA GLU A 314 -12.94 5.00 4.25
C GLU A 314 -13.04 6.30 3.45
N ALA A 315 -13.07 7.45 4.13
CA ALA A 315 -13.04 8.76 3.48
C ALA A 315 -11.67 9.03 2.83
N ALA A 316 -10.57 8.71 3.51
CA ALA A 316 -9.21 8.82 2.98
C ALA A 316 -8.98 7.91 1.76
N LEU A 317 -9.51 6.67 1.78
CA LEU A 317 -9.49 5.76 0.62
C LEU A 317 -10.14 6.40 -0.63
N GLY A 318 -11.16 7.23 -0.41
CA GLY A 318 -11.85 7.97 -1.47
C GLY A 318 -11.01 9.05 -2.16
N LEU A 319 -9.94 9.54 -1.51
CA LEU A 319 -9.03 10.56 -2.08
C LEU A 319 -8.17 10.01 -3.22
N ARG A 320 -7.95 8.69 -3.25
CA ARG A 320 -7.12 7.99 -4.24
C ARG A 320 -5.74 8.65 -4.41
N THR A 321 -5.08 8.89 -3.29
CA THR A 321 -3.72 9.44 -3.28
C THR A 321 -2.72 8.35 -3.73
N GLY A 322 -1.45 8.74 -3.90
CA GLY A 322 -0.37 7.78 -4.12
C GLY A 322 -0.02 6.94 -2.88
N LEU A 323 -0.51 7.32 -1.70
CA LEU A 323 -0.32 6.58 -0.45
C LEU A 323 -1.52 5.66 -0.17
N SER A 324 -1.33 4.65 0.69
CA SER A 324 -2.47 3.95 1.28
C SER A 324 -3.24 4.87 2.22
N ALA A 325 -4.53 4.61 2.43
CA ALA A 325 -5.35 5.37 3.37
C ALA A 325 -4.78 5.29 4.80
N THR A 326 -4.31 4.11 5.20
CA THR A 326 -3.67 3.88 6.51
C THR A 326 -2.43 4.75 6.68
N ARG A 327 -1.53 4.75 5.69
CA ARG A 327 -0.31 5.56 5.75
C ARG A 327 -0.63 7.04 5.72
N LEU A 328 -1.60 7.47 4.91
CA LEU A 328 -2.02 8.86 4.86
C LEU A 328 -2.56 9.33 6.21
N CYS A 329 -3.47 8.58 6.83
CA CYS A 329 -4.01 8.93 8.14
C CYS A 329 -2.94 8.91 9.23
N GLY A 330 -2.03 7.92 9.21
CA GLY A 330 -0.92 7.83 10.18
C GLY A 330 -0.03 9.07 10.20
N LEU A 331 0.16 9.74 9.05
CA LEU A 331 0.93 10.98 8.98
C LEU A 331 0.30 12.14 9.76
N PHE A 332 -1.03 12.12 9.96
CA PHE A 332 -1.73 13.11 10.78
C PHE A 332 -1.80 12.70 12.25
N LEU A 333 -1.95 11.39 12.51
CA LEU A 333 -2.06 10.88 13.88
C LEU A 333 -0.73 10.92 14.63
N GLU A 334 0.36 10.61 13.93
CA GLU A 334 1.70 10.48 14.50
C GLU A 334 2.73 11.19 13.61
N PRO A 335 2.64 12.53 13.46
CA PRO A 335 3.45 13.29 12.50
C PRO A 335 4.97 13.19 12.76
N ASP A 336 5.37 13.01 14.02
CA ASP A 336 6.77 12.83 14.43
C ASP A 336 7.23 11.36 14.48
N ALA A 337 6.38 10.40 14.11
CA ALA A 337 6.76 9.00 14.12
C ALA A 337 7.95 8.76 13.18
N ARG A 338 9.06 8.34 13.77
CA ARG A 338 10.24 7.90 13.04
C ARG A 338 10.00 6.49 12.54
N VAL A 339 10.06 6.34 11.23
CA VAL A 339 9.86 5.05 10.58
C VAL A 339 11.23 4.40 10.43
N PHE A 340 11.29 3.08 10.61
CA PHE A 340 12.47 2.33 10.21
C PHE A 340 12.70 2.57 8.72
N PRO A 341 13.91 2.97 8.29
CA PRO A 341 14.20 3.08 6.87
C PRO A 341 13.87 1.72 6.27
N VAL A 342 13.02 1.73 5.24
CA VAL A 342 12.87 0.57 4.36
C VAL A 342 14.30 0.18 4.02
N ARG A 343 14.75 -1.01 4.43
CA ARG A 343 16.10 -1.47 4.12
C ARG A 343 16.27 -1.29 2.62
N ALA A 344 17.11 -0.33 2.26
CA ALA A 344 17.33 0.03 0.88
C ALA A 344 18.06 -1.16 0.27
N ASP A 345 17.27 -2.03 -0.37
CA ASP A 345 17.60 -3.06 -1.33
C ASP A 345 18.87 -3.88 -1.07
N GLU A 346 18.72 -5.21 -1.07
CA GLU A 346 19.80 -6.17 -1.35
C GLU A 346 20.50 -5.94 -2.70
N ARG A 347 20.07 -4.98 -3.54
CA ARG A 347 20.98 -4.44 -4.57
C ARG A 347 22.27 -3.93 -3.94
N ALA A 348 22.24 -3.44 -2.69
CA ALA A 348 23.39 -3.01 -1.91
C ALA A 348 24.16 -4.12 -1.17
N ALA A 349 23.97 -5.40 -1.52
CA ALA A 349 25.09 -6.34 -1.47
C ALA A 349 26.20 -5.94 -2.48
N SER A 350 25.94 -4.98 -3.39
CA SER A 350 26.94 -4.43 -4.31
C SER A 350 27.64 -3.13 -3.85
N HIS A 351 27.07 -2.26 -3.02
CA HIS A 351 27.81 -1.06 -2.56
C HIS A 351 27.33 -0.53 -1.19
N ARG A 352 28.21 -0.62 -0.19
CA ARG A 352 28.22 0.07 1.12
C ARG A 352 26.86 0.18 1.84
N SER A 353 26.56 -0.81 2.66
CA SER A 353 25.51 -0.73 3.68
C SER A 353 25.96 0.17 4.84
N VAL A 354 25.72 1.49 4.74
CA VAL A 354 25.74 2.37 5.91
C VAL A 354 24.36 2.29 6.56
N PRO A 355 24.24 2.02 7.88
CA PRO A 355 22.98 2.13 8.58
C PRO A 355 22.39 3.53 8.35
N LEU A 356 21.24 3.62 7.68
CA LEU A 356 20.55 4.89 7.53
C LEU A 356 19.93 5.27 8.88
N PRO A 357 20.03 6.55 9.31
CA PRO A 357 19.37 6.99 10.51
C PRO A 357 17.84 6.84 10.38
N LEU A 358 17.17 6.52 11.50
CA LEU A 358 15.70 6.57 11.57
C LEU A 358 15.22 7.99 11.25
N ARG A 359 14.33 8.10 10.27
CA ARG A 359 13.74 9.38 9.82
C ARG A 359 12.24 9.36 9.97
N SER A 360 11.63 10.51 10.23
CA SER A 360 10.18 10.64 10.08
C SER A 360 9.78 10.55 8.62
N ALA A 361 8.53 10.20 8.33
CA ALA A 361 8.03 10.20 6.96
C ALA A 361 8.08 11.60 6.30
N TYR A 362 8.03 12.65 7.12
CA TYR A 362 8.21 14.04 6.74
C TYR A 362 9.68 14.34 6.39
N GLU A 363 10.64 13.83 7.18
CA GLU A 363 12.08 13.91 6.87
C GLU A 363 12.44 13.15 5.58
N ASP A 364 11.87 11.95 5.37
CA ASP A 364 12.05 11.18 4.14
C ASP A 364 11.46 11.88 2.92
N ALA A 365 10.36 12.62 3.09
CA ALA A 365 9.78 13.44 2.04
C ALA A 365 10.72 14.59 1.62
N VAL A 366 11.60 15.07 2.51
CA VAL A 366 12.63 16.09 2.22
C VAL A 366 13.75 15.52 1.34
N HIS A 367 14.14 14.27 1.54
CA HIS A 367 15.22 13.65 0.77
C HIS A 367 14.73 13.11 -0.61
N GLY A 368 13.65 13.71 -1.12
CA GLY A 368 12.72 13.26 -2.15
C GLY A 368 13.23 13.13 -3.60
N GLU A 369 14.46 12.69 -3.82
CA GLU A 369 14.88 12.30 -5.18
C GLU A 369 14.17 11.02 -5.64
N ASN A 370 13.65 10.23 -4.71
CA ASN A 370 12.98 8.95 -4.97
C ASN A 370 11.45 9.11 -5.13
N HIS A 371 10.84 8.24 -5.95
CA HIS A 371 9.40 8.24 -6.27
C HIS A 371 8.49 8.26 -5.02
N THR A 372 8.91 7.63 -3.93
CA THR A 372 8.19 7.56 -2.65
C THR A 372 8.02 8.93 -1.98
N GLY A 373 9.08 9.76 -1.95
CA GLY A 373 9.04 11.08 -1.31
C GLY A 373 8.11 12.05 -2.03
N ARG A 374 8.16 12.08 -3.37
CA ARG A 374 7.22 12.87 -4.21
C ARG A 374 5.77 12.46 -3.99
N GLY A 375 5.50 11.16 -3.86
CA GLY A 375 4.16 10.63 -3.60
C GLY A 375 3.59 11.10 -2.26
N THR A 376 4.42 11.09 -1.20
CA THR A 376 4.02 11.55 0.14
C THR A 376 3.62 13.02 0.16
N TRP A 377 4.42 13.89 -0.45
CA TRP A 377 4.13 15.33 -0.54
C TRP A 377 2.78 15.62 -1.17
N ARG A 378 2.57 15.07 -2.37
CA ARG A 378 1.35 15.29 -3.13
C ARG A 378 0.13 14.79 -2.36
N ALA A 379 0.25 13.67 -1.65
CA ALA A 379 -0.83 13.11 -0.85
C ALA A 379 -1.18 14.02 0.35
N LEU A 380 -0.19 14.53 1.07
CA LEU A 380 -0.40 15.39 2.23
C LEU A 380 -1.01 16.74 1.88
N VAL A 381 -0.51 17.38 0.81
CA VAL A 381 -1.06 18.65 0.32
C VAL A 381 -2.52 18.51 -0.12
N GLN A 382 -2.87 17.37 -0.74
CA GLN A 382 -4.26 17.06 -1.08
C GLN A 382 -5.12 16.77 0.16
N ALA A 383 -4.54 16.15 1.19
CA ALA A 383 -5.27 15.72 2.38
C ALA A 383 -5.54 16.84 3.38
N LEU A 384 -4.73 17.90 3.45
CA LEU A 384 -4.93 19.00 4.39
C LEU A 384 -6.32 19.69 4.21
N PRO A 385 -6.71 20.15 3.01
CA PRO A 385 -8.07 20.68 2.80
C PRO A 385 -9.17 19.67 3.06
N TRP A 386 -8.92 18.38 2.77
CA TRP A 386 -9.88 17.32 3.05
C TRP A 386 -10.07 17.12 4.56
N ALA A 387 -9.01 17.09 5.35
CA ALA A 387 -9.09 16.95 6.80
C ALA A 387 -9.88 18.13 7.42
N TYR A 388 -9.72 19.33 6.86
CA TYR A 388 -10.49 20.51 7.26
C TYR A 388 -11.99 20.40 6.92
N ALA A 389 -12.33 20.09 5.66
CA ALA A 389 -13.68 20.24 5.14
C ALA A 389 -14.54 18.97 5.28
N ASP A 390 -13.92 17.79 5.22
CA ASP A 390 -14.58 16.50 5.04
C ASP A 390 -14.52 15.59 6.28
N LEU A 391 -13.81 16.00 7.34
CA LEU A 391 -13.79 15.33 8.65
C LEU A 391 -14.50 16.16 9.72
N PRO A 392 -15.20 15.53 10.67
CA PRO A 392 -15.88 16.25 11.74
C PRO A 392 -14.89 16.74 12.80
N ALA A 393 -15.26 17.78 13.55
CA ALA A 393 -14.57 18.13 14.79
C ALA A 393 -14.56 16.93 15.77
N GLY A 394 -13.45 16.74 16.48
CA GLY A 394 -13.19 15.55 17.31
C GLY A 394 -12.54 14.38 16.57
N ASP A 395 -12.46 14.40 15.24
CA ASP A 395 -11.72 13.40 14.49
C ASP A 395 -10.19 13.57 14.71
N PRO A 396 -9.46 12.52 15.11
CA PRO A 396 -8.04 12.64 15.45
C PRO A 396 -7.16 12.96 14.22
N VAL A 397 -7.55 12.56 13.00
CA VAL A 397 -6.84 12.96 11.78
C VAL A 397 -7.05 14.44 11.48
N ARG A 398 -8.23 14.98 11.75
CA ARG A 398 -8.49 16.43 11.66
C ARG A 398 -7.67 17.19 12.70
N ALA A 399 -7.64 16.71 13.95
CA ALA A 399 -6.89 17.34 15.03
C ALA A 399 -5.37 17.41 14.75
N GLY A 400 -4.82 16.43 14.04
CA GLY A 400 -3.41 16.41 13.63
C GLY A 400 -3.06 17.31 12.42
N ALA A 401 -4.05 17.84 11.71
CA ALA A 401 -3.82 18.64 10.49
C ALA A 401 -2.96 19.90 10.70
N PRO A 402 -3.13 20.70 11.77
CA PRO A 402 -2.28 21.87 12.02
C PRO A 402 -0.80 21.51 12.17
N GLU A 403 -0.51 20.42 12.88
CA GLU A 403 0.85 19.95 13.11
C GLU A 403 1.49 19.41 11.83
N ALA A 404 0.74 18.62 11.07
CA ALA A 404 1.15 18.20 9.73
C ALA A 404 1.46 19.40 8.82
N GLY A 405 0.61 20.43 8.82
CA GLY A 405 0.83 21.68 8.08
C GLY A 405 2.09 22.42 8.52
N ARG A 406 2.36 22.50 9.83
CA ARG A 406 3.56 23.09 10.42
C ARG A 406 4.83 22.37 9.96
N LEU A 407 4.85 21.03 10.02
CA LEU A 407 5.98 20.23 9.58
C LEU A 407 6.25 20.40 8.08
N LEU A 408 5.20 20.36 7.24
CA LEU A 408 5.35 20.59 5.80
C LEU A 408 5.96 21.97 5.49
N ARG A 409 5.51 23.01 6.21
CA ARG A 409 6.09 24.35 6.07
C ARG A 409 7.54 24.39 6.52
N GLY A 410 7.88 23.74 7.63
CA GLY A 410 9.24 23.63 8.13
C GLY A 410 10.20 23.00 7.12
N ILE A 411 9.72 22.06 6.30
CA ILE A 411 10.53 21.45 5.24
C ILE A 411 10.77 22.39 4.05
N LEU A 412 9.82 23.29 3.75
CA LEU A 412 9.99 24.24 2.67
C LEU A 412 11.02 25.33 3.00
N GLU A 413 11.27 25.58 4.29
CA GLU A 413 12.12 26.67 4.75
C GLU A 413 13.60 26.53 4.30
N PRO A 414 14.27 25.36 4.45
CA PRO A 414 15.64 25.17 3.96
C PRO A 414 15.78 25.16 2.44
N LEU A 415 14.69 25.01 1.68
CA LEU A 415 14.71 24.97 0.22
C LEU A 415 14.75 26.36 -0.43
N ARG A 416 14.75 27.42 0.38
CA ARG A 416 14.72 28.81 -0.07
C ARG A 416 16.09 29.27 -0.55
N ASP A 417 16.10 29.99 -1.66
CA ASP A 417 17.28 30.72 -2.12
C ASP A 417 17.45 32.05 -1.34
N ALA A 418 18.53 32.77 -1.65
CA ALA A 418 18.82 34.07 -1.02
C ALA A 418 17.74 35.15 -1.26
N SER A 419 16.87 34.98 -2.26
CA SER A 419 15.71 35.85 -2.52
C SER A 419 14.46 35.43 -1.74
N GLY A 420 14.53 34.32 -1.00
CA GLY A 420 13.43 33.77 -0.23
C GLY A 420 12.43 32.98 -1.06
N ARG A 421 12.73 32.70 -2.35
CA ARG A 421 11.92 31.89 -3.27
C ARG A 421 12.42 30.45 -3.29
N ILE A 422 11.58 29.53 -3.73
CA ILE A 422 11.99 28.15 -3.98
C ILE A 422 12.05 27.97 -5.50
N PRO A 423 13.23 27.63 -6.08
CA PRO A 423 13.36 27.41 -7.51
C PRO A 423 12.38 26.36 -8.04
N ALA A 424 11.87 26.55 -9.26
CA ALA A 424 10.86 25.66 -9.84
C ALA A 424 11.36 24.23 -10.04
N ASP A 425 12.66 24.05 -10.34
CA ASP A 425 13.29 22.73 -10.46
C ASP A 425 13.37 22.01 -9.11
N VAL A 426 13.55 22.75 -8.01
CA VAL A 426 13.52 22.20 -6.65
C VAL A 426 12.10 21.74 -6.35
N LEU A 427 11.08 22.58 -6.53
CA LEU A 427 9.68 22.21 -6.32
C LEU A 427 9.28 20.97 -7.13
N TRP A 428 9.67 20.92 -8.41
CA TRP A 428 9.41 19.77 -9.27
C TRP A 428 10.06 18.49 -8.75
N ARG A 429 11.32 18.55 -8.27
CA ARG A 429 12.01 17.40 -7.65
C ARG A 429 11.27 16.88 -6.42
N HIS A 430 10.63 17.75 -5.65
CA HIS A 430 9.79 17.38 -4.49
C HIS A 430 8.33 17.03 -4.86
N GLY A 431 7.95 17.12 -6.15
CA GLY A 431 6.60 16.79 -6.60
C GLY A 431 5.55 17.85 -6.27
N LEU A 432 5.96 19.11 -6.09
CA LEU A 432 5.10 20.24 -5.77
C LEU A 432 4.99 21.20 -6.96
N SER A 433 3.83 21.86 -7.10
CA SER A 433 3.68 23.04 -7.95
C SER A 433 4.02 24.33 -7.18
N ALA A 434 4.32 25.41 -7.91
CA ALA A 434 4.51 26.74 -7.32
C ALA A 434 3.30 27.17 -6.48
N HIS A 435 2.09 26.95 -6.99
CA HIS A 435 0.84 27.25 -6.28
C HIS A 435 0.69 26.47 -4.96
N GLN A 436 1.04 25.18 -4.94
CA GLN A 436 0.98 24.37 -3.72
C GLN A 436 1.97 24.87 -2.67
N ALA A 437 3.20 25.21 -3.09
CA ALA A 437 4.21 25.76 -2.20
C ALA A 437 3.85 27.18 -1.71
N GLU A 438 3.19 27.99 -2.53
CA GLU A 438 2.66 29.29 -2.13
C GLU A 438 1.51 29.14 -1.14
N TRP A 439 0.56 28.24 -1.37
CA TRP A 439 -0.54 28.01 -0.44
C TRP A 439 -0.05 27.57 0.94
N LEU A 440 0.88 26.60 1.02
CA LEU A 440 1.45 26.12 2.29
C LEU A 440 2.16 27.23 3.09
N ARG A 441 2.80 28.16 2.39
CA ARG A 441 3.51 29.31 2.97
C ARG A 441 2.63 30.53 3.19
N GLY A 442 1.51 30.63 2.47
CA GLY A 442 0.62 31.78 2.44
C GLY A 442 -0.42 31.76 3.55
N GLY A 443 -1.22 32.83 3.58
CA GLY A 443 -2.28 33.02 4.58
C GLY A 443 -3.37 31.95 4.51
N GLY A 444 -3.71 31.44 3.32
CA GLY A 444 -4.79 30.45 3.16
C GLY A 444 -4.59 29.18 3.99
N CYS A 445 -3.41 28.54 3.89
CA CYS A 445 -3.10 27.37 4.72
C CYS A 445 -3.06 27.73 6.21
N ALA A 446 -2.42 28.85 6.58
CA ALA A 446 -2.37 29.30 7.97
C ALA A 446 -3.76 29.49 8.58
N CYS A 447 -4.65 30.22 7.92
CA CYS A 447 -6.02 30.45 8.38
C CYS A 447 -6.82 29.15 8.50
N VAL A 448 -6.64 28.20 7.57
CA VAL A 448 -7.31 26.88 7.67
C VAL A 448 -6.80 26.10 8.88
N MET A 449 -5.49 26.07 9.11
CA MET A 449 -4.91 25.35 10.25
C MET A 449 -5.26 26.01 11.59
N GLU A 450 -5.21 27.35 11.66
CA GLU A 450 -5.68 28.12 12.82
C GLU A 450 -7.15 27.83 13.10
N ARG A 451 -8.00 27.80 12.07
CA ARG A 451 -9.42 27.47 12.22
C ARG A 451 -9.66 26.07 12.77
N ILE A 452 -8.81 25.09 12.43
CA ILE A 452 -8.87 23.75 13.04
C ILE A 452 -8.46 23.81 14.51
N ALA A 453 -7.37 24.52 14.81
CA ALA A 453 -6.77 24.63 16.15
C ALA A 453 -7.61 25.45 17.14
N ASP A 454 -8.41 26.42 16.65
CA ASP A 454 -9.29 27.24 17.48
C ASP A 454 -10.46 26.45 18.08
N GLU A 455 -10.71 25.21 17.62
CA GLU A 455 -11.76 24.30 18.10
C GLU A 455 -13.17 24.94 18.19
N ALA A 456 -13.42 25.98 17.41
CA ALA A 456 -14.67 26.74 17.43
C ALA A 456 -15.90 25.93 16.96
N LEU A 457 -15.66 24.75 16.37
CA LEU A 457 -16.68 23.86 15.83
C LEU A 457 -16.99 22.75 16.83
N ALA A 458 -18.27 22.59 17.20
CA ALA A 458 -18.70 21.54 18.13
C ALA A 458 -18.38 20.12 17.62
N GLU A 459 -18.06 19.21 18.54
CA GLU A 459 -17.72 17.82 18.24
C GLU A 459 -18.77 17.13 17.35
N GLY A 460 -18.31 16.33 16.39
CA GLY A 460 -19.17 15.65 15.41
C GLY A 460 -19.73 16.54 14.30
N ARG A 461 -19.55 17.87 14.35
CA ARG A 461 -19.96 18.80 13.29
C ARG A 461 -18.89 18.96 12.22
N TYR A 462 -19.31 19.44 11.04
CA TYR A 462 -18.43 19.68 9.88
C TYR A 462 -18.38 21.17 9.55
N GLU A 463 -17.21 21.67 9.16
CA GLU A 463 -17.08 23.05 8.64
C GLU A 463 -17.89 23.25 7.36
N SER A 464 -18.13 22.15 6.62
CA SER A 464 -18.99 22.13 5.44
C SER A 464 -20.47 22.31 5.77
N ASP A 465 -20.93 22.30 7.03
CA ASP A 465 -22.31 22.62 7.44
C ASP A 465 -22.40 24.10 7.88
N PRO A 466 -22.99 25.00 7.08
CA PRO A 466 -23.11 26.42 7.43
C PRO A 466 -23.85 26.68 8.74
N ARG A 467 -24.73 25.78 9.18
CA ARG A 467 -25.45 25.92 10.45
C ARG A 467 -24.53 25.76 11.65
N ALA A 468 -23.42 25.05 11.47
CA ALA A 468 -22.45 24.79 12.52
C ALA A 468 -21.38 25.89 12.57
N CYS A 469 -20.92 26.40 11.42
CA CYS A 469 -19.80 27.33 11.38
C CYS A 469 -20.19 28.81 11.19
N VAL A 470 -21.35 29.09 10.60
CA VAL A 470 -21.87 30.46 10.33
C VAL A 470 -23.39 30.59 10.54
N PRO A 471 -23.96 30.18 11.69
CA PRO A 471 -25.41 30.18 11.92
C PRO A 471 -26.07 31.54 11.70
N GLU A 472 -25.41 32.64 12.09
CA GLU A 472 -25.92 34.00 11.88
C GLU A 472 -26.04 34.37 10.39
N LEU A 473 -25.12 33.87 9.55
CA LEU A 473 -25.23 34.05 8.10
C LEU A 473 -26.42 33.26 7.55
N VAL A 474 -26.62 32.02 8.00
CA VAL A 474 -27.77 31.20 7.62
C VAL A 474 -29.08 31.91 7.95
N GLY A 475 -29.21 32.46 9.16
CA GLY A 475 -30.40 33.22 9.57
C GLY A 475 -30.62 34.49 8.73
N ARG A 476 -29.55 35.17 8.30
CA ARG A 476 -29.65 36.31 7.36
C ARG A 476 -30.12 35.88 5.97
N VAL A 477 -29.56 34.80 5.43
CA VAL A 477 -29.92 34.25 4.11
C VAL A 477 -31.39 33.80 4.10
N ALA A 478 -31.79 33.05 5.14
CA ALA A 478 -33.16 32.58 5.32
C ALA A 478 -34.17 33.73 5.32
N ARG A 479 -33.92 34.78 6.11
CA ARG A 479 -34.77 35.98 6.14
C ARG A 479 -34.80 36.73 4.82
N HIS A 480 -33.65 36.92 4.17
CA HIS A 480 -33.56 37.63 2.89
C HIS A 480 -34.34 36.92 1.78
N LEU A 481 -34.24 35.59 1.73
CA LEU A 481 -34.92 34.77 0.73
C LEU A 481 -36.35 34.39 1.15
N GLY A 482 -36.75 34.64 2.39
CA GLY A 482 -38.06 34.24 2.92
C GLY A 482 -38.26 32.73 2.94
N ILE A 483 -37.23 31.96 3.28
CA ILE A 483 -37.23 30.48 3.35
C ILE A 483 -36.74 30.01 4.73
N GLN A 484 -36.87 28.72 5.03
CA GLN A 484 -36.38 28.14 6.28
C GLN A 484 -34.84 28.06 6.30
N GLU A 485 -34.24 28.01 7.50
CA GLU A 485 -32.79 27.95 7.67
C GLU A 485 -32.13 26.72 7.06
N ALA A 486 -32.79 25.56 7.07
CA ALA A 486 -32.27 24.34 6.48
C ALA A 486 -32.05 24.47 4.94
N PRO A 487 -33.06 24.85 4.13
CA PRO A 487 -32.85 25.24 2.73
C PRO A 487 -31.81 26.34 2.53
N ALA A 488 -31.78 27.36 3.38
CA ALA A 488 -30.79 28.44 3.28
C ALA A 488 -29.34 27.94 3.47
N ALA A 489 -29.10 27.07 4.45
CA ALA A 489 -27.80 26.43 4.65
C ALA A 489 -27.43 25.53 3.47
N TYR A 490 -28.38 24.76 2.94
CA TYR A 490 -28.13 23.95 1.74
C TYR A 490 -27.79 24.82 0.52
N TYR A 491 -28.46 25.96 0.35
CA TYR A 491 -28.15 26.89 -0.71
C TYR A 491 -26.73 27.46 -0.60
N LEU A 492 -26.29 27.84 0.62
CA LEU A 492 -24.90 28.26 0.85
C LEU A 492 -23.88 27.17 0.49
N GLN A 493 -24.16 25.90 0.82
CA GLN A 493 -23.31 24.78 0.39
C GLN A 493 -23.25 24.66 -1.13
N VAL A 494 -24.40 24.75 -1.83
CA VAL A 494 -24.44 24.66 -3.29
C VAL A 494 -23.74 25.84 -3.94
N LEU A 495 -23.79 27.04 -3.36
CA LEU A 495 -23.06 28.22 -3.86
C LEU A 495 -21.54 28.08 -3.68
N ALA A 496 -21.10 27.67 -2.49
CA ALA A 496 -19.70 27.79 -2.09
C ALA A 496 -18.85 26.54 -2.30
N LEU A 497 -19.41 25.33 -2.21
CA LEU A 497 -18.60 24.11 -2.26
C LEU A 497 -18.37 23.63 -3.69
N ASP A 498 -17.19 23.10 -3.94
CA ASP A 498 -16.73 22.58 -5.24
C ASP A 498 -17.60 21.40 -5.71
N ALA A 499 -17.81 20.40 -4.85
CA ALA A 499 -18.51 19.17 -5.14
C ALA A 499 -19.39 18.70 -3.97
N PRO A 500 -20.48 19.42 -3.63
CA PRO A 500 -21.43 19.03 -2.62
C PRO A 500 -22.41 17.99 -3.18
N THR A 501 -21.89 16.77 -3.40
CA THR A 501 -22.69 15.60 -3.79
C THR A 501 -23.76 15.29 -2.73
N ASP A 502 -24.85 14.63 -3.10
CA ASP A 502 -25.92 14.27 -2.17
C ASP A 502 -25.40 13.43 -0.99
N ARG A 503 -24.40 12.57 -1.24
CA ARG A 503 -23.76 11.76 -0.20
C ARG A 503 -23.01 12.64 0.81
N ARG A 504 -22.26 13.63 0.32
CA ARG A 504 -21.49 14.56 1.16
C ARG A 504 -22.41 15.46 1.97
N VAL A 505 -23.38 16.11 1.32
CA VAL A 505 -24.33 17.00 1.99
C VAL A 505 -25.08 16.26 3.10
N ARG A 506 -25.57 15.05 2.82
CA ARG A 506 -26.25 14.24 3.84
C ARG A 506 -25.35 13.88 5.02
N ARG A 507 -24.08 13.56 4.76
CA ARG A 507 -23.10 13.30 5.82
C ARG A 507 -22.89 14.55 6.67
N TRP A 508 -22.57 15.69 6.06
CA TRP A 508 -22.24 16.92 6.78
C TRP A 508 -23.44 17.48 7.56
N MET A 509 -24.64 17.43 6.95
CA MET A 509 -25.86 17.98 7.55
C MET A 509 -26.55 17.01 8.52
N GLY A 510 -26.13 15.75 8.57
CA GLY A 510 -26.82 14.69 9.31
C GLY A 510 -28.21 14.38 8.74
N TRP A 511 -28.42 14.56 7.44
CA TRP A 511 -29.72 14.46 6.79
C TRP A 511 -30.02 13.09 6.17
N SER A 512 -31.29 12.70 6.27
CA SER A 512 -31.91 11.67 5.46
C SER A 512 -32.01 12.09 3.97
N ARG A 513 -32.34 11.12 3.10
CA ARG A 513 -32.66 11.43 1.69
C ARG A 513 -33.91 12.32 1.55
N GLN A 514 -34.85 12.21 2.48
CA GLN A 514 -36.10 12.95 2.45
C GLN A 514 -35.86 14.43 2.78
N GLU A 515 -35.09 14.71 3.83
CA GLU A 515 -34.74 16.07 4.22
C GLU A 515 -33.97 16.82 3.13
N LEU A 516 -32.99 16.15 2.50
CA LEU A 516 -32.26 16.73 1.37
C LEU A 516 -33.20 17.11 0.21
N ARG A 517 -34.12 16.20 -0.15
CA ARG A 517 -35.10 16.46 -1.23
C ARG A 517 -36.06 17.58 -0.87
N ALA A 518 -36.54 17.63 0.36
CA ALA A 518 -37.43 18.70 0.82
C ALA A 518 -36.73 20.06 0.78
N ALA A 519 -35.48 20.14 1.23
CA ALA A 519 -34.69 21.37 1.16
C ALA A 519 -34.43 21.81 -0.29
N GLY A 520 -34.08 20.86 -1.17
CA GLY A 520 -33.90 21.13 -2.60
C GLY A 520 -35.18 21.62 -3.29
N ALA A 521 -36.33 21.01 -2.99
CA ALA A 521 -37.62 21.40 -3.57
C ALA A 521 -37.98 22.86 -3.26
N VAL A 522 -37.75 23.32 -2.02
CA VAL A 522 -37.97 24.73 -1.63
C VAL A 522 -37.10 25.67 -2.48
N LEU A 523 -35.85 25.31 -2.73
CA LEU A 523 -34.93 26.15 -3.52
C LEU A 523 -35.28 26.16 -5.01
N VAL A 524 -35.77 25.04 -5.54
CA VAL A 524 -36.26 24.94 -6.92
C VAL A 524 -37.55 25.74 -7.11
N GLU A 525 -38.50 25.62 -6.18
CA GLU A 525 -39.75 26.40 -6.21
C GLU A 525 -39.49 27.92 -6.18
N ARG A 526 -38.44 28.34 -5.46
CA ARG A 526 -37.99 29.74 -5.43
C ARG A 526 -37.12 30.16 -6.62
N GLY A 527 -36.85 29.26 -7.57
CA GLY A 527 -36.01 29.53 -8.74
C GLY A 527 -34.53 29.78 -8.40
N LEU A 528 -34.08 29.41 -7.20
CA LEU A 528 -32.70 29.58 -6.75
C LEU A 528 -31.81 28.44 -7.24
N LEU A 529 -32.40 27.27 -7.44
CA LEU A 529 -31.77 26.08 -8.01
C LEU A 529 -32.63 25.54 -9.15
N VAL A 530 -31.99 24.79 -10.04
CA VAL A 530 -32.66 24.06 -11.13
C VAL A 530 -32.46 22.56 -10.97
N GLU A 531 -33.46 21.77 -11.35
CA GLU A 531 -33.32 20.32 -11.48
C GLU A 531 -32.67 19.99 -12.83
N ASP A 532 -31.59 19.21 -12.79
CA ASP A 532 -30.83 18.86 -13.99
C ASP A 532 -30.07 17.54 -13.77
N LYS A 533 -29.49 16.97 -14.84
CA LYS A 533 -28.61 15.81 -14.77
C LYS A 533 -27.24 16.14 -15.35
N ARG A 534 -26.31 16.52 -14.45
CA ARG A 534 -24.94 16.88 -14.84
C ARG A 534 -23.97 15.72 -14.60
N PRO A 535 -23.15 15.30 -15.60
CA PRO A 535 -22.22 14.19 -15.45
C PRO A 535 -21.26 14.37 -14.28
N ARG A 536 -21.02 13.30 -13.51
CA ARG A 536 -20.12 13.24 -12.34
C ARG A 536 -20.46 14.18 -11.17
N ALA A 537 -21.60 14.88 -11.19
CA ALA A 537 -21.99 15.80 -10.11
C ALA A 537 -22.50 15.12 -8.83
N GLY A 538 -23.10 13.92 -8.96
CA GLY A 538 -23.58 13.16 -7.81
C GLY A 538 -24.72 13.82 -7.00
N ARG A 539 -25.51 14.70 -7.65
CA ARG A 539 -26.68 15.40 -7.11
C ARG A 539 -27.69 15.71 -8.22
N THR A 540 -28.89 16.15 -7.85
CA THR A 540 -30.01 16.42 -8.79
C THR A 540 -30.39 17.90 -8.93
N VAL A 541 -29.87 18.78 -8.07
CA VAL A 541 -30.14 20.22 -8.12
C VAL A 541 -28.84 21.02 -8.28
N PHE A 542 -28.91 22.14 -8.99
CA PHE A 542 -27.76 22.92 -9.45
C PHE A 542 -28.03 24.41 -9.42
N LEU A 543 -26.97 25.22 -9.37
CA LEU A 543 -27.11 26.65 -9.67
C LEU A 543 -27.56 26.81 -11.15
N PRO A 544 -28.48 27.76 -11.44
CA PRO A 544 -28.77 28.19 -12.80
C PRO A 544 -27.51 28.55 -13.58
N GLY A 545 -27.54 28.34 -14.89
CA GLY A 545 -26.44 28.67 -15.79
C GLY A 545 -25.46 27.53 -16.10
N PRO A 546 -24.35 27.86 -16.79
CA PRO A 546 -23.55 26.89 -17.54
C PRO A 546 -22.70 25.98 -16.65
N TRP A 547 -22.41 24.80 -17.20
CA TRP A 547 -21.60 23.75 -16.59
C TRP A 547 -20.18 23.72 -17.16
N ALA A 548 -19.19 23.50 -16.30
CA ALA A 548 -17.82 23.19 -16.69
C ALA A 548 -17.51 21.71 -16.41
N HIS A 549 -17.09 20.99 -17.45
CA HIS A 549 -16.64 19.60 -17.37
C HIS A 549 -15.26 19.49 -16.73
N ALA A 550 -14.89 18.30 -16.27
CA ALA A 550 -13.55 18.05 -15.72
C ALA A 550 -13.14 16.60 -15.99
N ALA A 551 -11.83 16.36 -16.14
CA ALA A 551 -11.25 15.02 -16.10
C ALA A 551 -11.09 14.54 -14.65
N ALA A 552 -11.21 13.24 -14.39
CA ALA A 552 -10.92 12.71 -13.06
C ALA A 552 -9.42 12.89 -12.73
N PRO A 553 -9.05 13.22 -11.49
CA PRO A 553 -9.90 13.28 -10.29
C PRO A 553 -10.61 14.63 -10.04
N MET A 554 -10.39 15.66 -10.85
CA MET A 554 -10.99 17.00 -10.63
C MET A 554 -12.53 16.97 -10.69
N PRO A 555 -13.21 17.77 -9.84
CA PRO A 555 -14.67 17.89 -9.86
C PRO A 555 -15.12 18.85 -10.97
N PRO A 556 -16.14 18.48 -11.76
CA PRO A 556 -16.85 19.45 -12.59
C PRO A 556 -17.71 20.39 -11.73
N MET A 557 -18.01 21.59 -12.22
CA MET A 557 -18.71 22.62 -11.43
C MET A 557 -19.57 23.55 -12.27
N GLU A 558 -20.49 24.26 -11.62
CA GLU A 558 -21.16 25.41 -12.24
C GLU A 558 -20.15 26.55 -12.47
N ARG A 559 -20.11 27.13 -13.67
CA ARG A 559 -19.11 28.15 -14.03
C ARG A 559 -19.16 29.37 -13.10
N TRP A 560 -20.33 29.66 -12.55
CA TRP A 560 -20.53 30.73 -11.57
C TRP A 560 -19.58 30.63 -10.36
N LYS A 561 -19.20 29.41 -9.97
CA LYS A 561 -18.31 29.14 -8.83
C LYS A 561 -16.85 29.41 -9.14
N ALA A 562 -16.45 29.38 -10.40
CA ALA A 562 -15.03 29.40 -10.77
C ALA A 562 -14.29 30.64 -10.21
N PRO A 563 -14.84 31.87 -10.27
CA PRO A 563 -14.19 33.02 -9.64
C PRO A 563 -14.13 32.94 -8.11
N LEU A 564 -15.10 32.28 -7.47
CA LEU A 564 -15.15 32.13 -6.01
C LEU A 564 -14.12 31.10 -5.50
N LEU A 565 -13.92 30.03 -6.27
CA LEU A 565 -12.99 28.95 -5.98
C LEU A 565 -11.62 29.15 -6.64
N GLU A 566 -11.42 30.29 -7.29
CA GLU A 566 -10.24 30.61 -8.10
C GLU A 566 -9.91 29.51 -9.14
N ALA A 567 -10.92 28.75 -9.58
CA ALA A 567 -10.75 27.65 -10.51
C ALA A 567 -10.43 28.19 -11.91
N HIS A 568 -9.39 27.63 -12.52
CA HIS A 568 -9.01 27.99 -13.88
C HIS A 568 -9.84 27.15 -14.87
N LEU A 569 -10.59 27.84 -15.73
CA LEU A 569 -11.33 27.21 -16.82
C LEU A 569 -10.56 27.36 -18.14
N SER A 570 -10.84 26.48 -19.10
CA SER A 570 -10.41 26.61 -20.49
C SER A 570 -10.79 27.97 -21.07
N VAL A 571 -10.17 28.37 -22.19
CA VAL A 571 -10.50 29.62 -22.89
C VAL A 571 -12.00 29.70 -23.25
N GLY A 572 -12.66 28.57 -23.53
CA GLY A 572 -14.11 28.50 -23.76
C GLY A 572 -14.98 28.43 -22.49
N GLY A 573 -14.36 28.37 -21.32
CA GLY A 573 -14.99 28.23 -20.01
C GLY A 573 -15.67 26.89 -19.76
N ASP A 574 -15.54 25.92 -20.67
CA ASP A 574 -16.30 24.67 -20.68
C ASP A 574 -15.65 23.54 -19.89
N THR A 575 -14.37 23.71 -19.54
CA THR A 575 -13.58 22.66 -18.90
C THR A 575 -12.76 23.26 -17.76
N VAL A 576 -12.86 22.67 -16.57
CA VAL A 576 -12.00 22.96 -15.43
C VAL A 576 -10.61 22.41 -15.73
N GLN A 577 -9.61 23.28 -15.75
CA GLN A 577 -8.20 22.94 -15.97
C GLN A 577 -7.43 22.81 -14.67
N ASP A 578 -7.80 23.60 -13.66
CA ASP A 578 -7.21 23.55 -12.33
C ASP A 578 -8.20 24.05 -11.27
N VAL A 579 -8.10 23.49 -10.06
CA VAL A 579 -8.82 24.00 -8.89
C VAL A 579 -7.77 24.22 -7.80
N PRO A 580 -7.44 25.47 -7.48
CA PRO A 580 -6.43 25.77 -6.48
C PRO A 580 -6.85 25.29 -5.09
N LEU A 581 -5.86 25.11 -4.22
CA LEU A 581 -6.10 24.87 -2.79
C LEU A 581 -6.84 26.06 -2.15
N PRO A 582 -7.66 25.86 -1.10
CA PRO A 582 -8.55 26.90 -0.59
C PRO A 582 -7.81 28.14 -0.10
N GLY A 583 -8.04 29.30 -0.73
CA GLY A 583 -7.51 30.59 -0.28
C GLY A 583 -8.22 31.16 0.95
N HIS A 584 -9.39 30.62 1.29
CA HIS A 584 -10.27 31.08 2.37
C HIS A 584 -10.74 29.93 3.25
N THR A 585 -11.08 30.24 4.50
CA THR A 585 -11.82 29.31 5.37
C THR A 585 -13.24 29.10 4.82
N LEU A 586 -13.89 27.99 5.16
CA LEU A 586 -15.28 27.73 4.73
C LEU A 586 -16.26 28.81 5.23
N PRO A 587 -16.19 29.30 6.49
CA PRO A 587 -16.96 30.46 6.93
C PRO A 587 -16.82 31.69 6.03
N ASP A 588 -15.58 32.04 5.66
CA ASP A 588 -15.31 33.18 4.78
C ASP A 588 -15.85 32.94 3.37
N LEU A 589 -15.69 31.72 2.87
CA LEU A 589 -16.18 31.31 1.55
C LEU A 589 -17.71 31.38 1.46
N PHE A 590 -18.44 30.95 2.49
CA PHE A 590 -19.89 31.13 2.55
C PHE A 590 -20.29 32.60 2.57
N ALA A 591 -19.57 33.42 3.33
CA ALA A 591 -19.82 34.86 3.39
C ALA A 591 -19.52 35.55 2.04
N LEU A 592 -18.44 35.16 1.35
CA LEU A 592 -18.08 35.64 0.02
C LEU A 592 -19.13 35.25 -1.02
N ALA A 593 -19.54 33.99 -1.02
CA ALA A 593 -20.58 33.49 -1.91
C ALA A 593 -21.88 34.29 -1.76
N TRP A 594 -22.30 34.55 -0.52
CA TRP A 594 -23.49 35.34 -0.26
C TRP A 594 -23.34 36.81 -0.67
N ARG A 595 -22.20 37.44 -0.36
CA ARG A 595 -21.91 38.81 -0.82
C ARG A 595 -21.99 38.93 -2.34
N ARG A 596 -21.48 37.95 -3.08
CA ARG A 596 -21.55 37.89 -4.54
C ARG A 596 -23.00 37.86 -5.04
N VAL A 597 -23.84 37.02 -4.43
CA VAL A 597 -25.28 36.96 -4.75
C VAL A 597 -25.96 38.31 -4.49
N THR A 598 -25.78 38.88 -3.30
CA THR A 598 -26.42 40.16 -2.93
C THR A 598 -25.82 41.38 -3.65
N GLY A 599 -24.61 41.25 -4.20
CA GLY A 599 -23.92 42.28 -4.98
C GLY A 599 -24.35 42.33 -6.45
N GLY A 600 -25.46 41.70 -6.82
CA GLY A 600 -26.00 41.72 -8.18
C GLY A 600 -25.38 40.68 -9.12
N GLN A 601 -24.60 39.74 -8.60
CA GLN A 601 -23.99 38.65 -9.37
C GLN A 601 -24.59 37.30 -8.98
N ALA A 602 -25.91 37.25 -8.81
CA ALA A 602 -26.62 35.99 -8.55
C ALA A 602 -26.45 35.00 -9.73
N PRO A 603 -26.44 33.68 -9.48
CA PRO A 603 -26.48 32.69 -10.55
C PRO A 603 -27.75 32.88 -11.38
N VAL A 604 -27.58 33.05 -12.69
CA VAL A 604 -28.64 33.22 -13.67
C VAL A 604 -28.31 32.36 -14.89
N ASP A 605 -29.34 31.96 -15.64
CA ASP A 605 -29.20 31.13 -16.84
C ASP A 605 -28.45 31.82 -17.99
#